data_AF-A0AA89BZ31-F1
#
_entry.id   AF-A0AA89BZ31-F1
#
_cell.length_a   1.000
_cell.length_b   1.000
_cell.length_c   1.000
_cell.angle_alpha   90.00
_cell.angle_beta   90.00
_cell.angle_gamma   90.00
#
_symmetry.space_group_name_H-M   'P 1'
#
loop_
_entity.id
_entity.type
_entity.pdbx_description
1 polymer ?
#
loop_
_entity_poly.entity_id
_entity_poly.type
_entity_poly.pdbx_seq_one_letter_code
_entity_poly.pdbx_strand_id
1 'polypeptide(L)'
;MAANTETSRKRTPNFRLEITGDNEFKREIQERFQKVKEYLTHMQTNPANNATVMETILDYWIKNNINADDGSHGPTQFPSSYLQVQRGDVDQKLFVTAETSLKNFGKICETHKKLCKGSLKVETKTMKGHVISTSLQCDTNKYHRYMWSSSPYLPNDEYLVNHRINHGLACSGMLPSHYTRFANGSGIGCIEWGRRKDFVTSYKDCVEDAYQESIQTALREEIGSYEELDGINIITDARHGWRKNAKDSSVVAIGENMHKVIDCVHVTKSDDPISQRHEKYGTEKIYETLQTQNVSIKVHAHDRNLSINKFVKGYTVNQNDLWHAVKSLKKSIKNISSGTKKTEDISWSSQLVDKVEPVATHLHWAVRHCNNDPQKLRQIIDSIVPHYENTHNMCHDDSRCRKDDNYEPSRIVLTSKIAKKLLDKAIKESVVYKYPEDYILGKDTFYVESFNNVMNVFQDKRIAFGDEQYKLRSNLAVCHWNENVDREHTSIYTSRNPNAPRHQKGKKVYKKLTFTYRRNIWRKYMDSVYN
;
A
#
# COMPACT_ATOMS: atom_id res chain seq x y z
N MET A 1 38.69 19.34 54.44
CA MET A 1 38.65 18.48 53.24
C MET A 1 38.74 17.03 53.67
N ALA A 2 37.61 16.32 53.65
CA ALA A 2 37.51 14.86 53.56
C ALA A 2 36.05 14.58 53.19
N ALA A 3 35.79 14.28 51.91
CA ALA A 3 34.45 14.01 51.41
C ALA A 3 34.22 12.50 51.38
N ASN A 4 33.14 12.08 52.04
CA ASN A 4 32.60 10.71 52.03
C ASN A 4 32.24 10.30 50.60
N THR A 5 32.86 9.23 50.10
CA THR A 5 32.46 8.53 48.88
C THR A 5 31.55 7.36 49.25
N GLU A 6 30.23 7.56 49.13
CA GLU A 6 29.26 6.46 49.13
C GLU A 6 29.46 5.59 47.88
N THR A 7 29.87 4.35 48.09
CA THR A 7 29.96 3.34 47.03
C THR A 7 28.57 2.76 46.77
N SER A 8 27.91 3.19 45.69
CA SER A 8 26.66 2.57 45.23
C SER A 8 26.93 1.11 44.86
N ARG A 9 26.35 0.16 45.60
CA ARG A 9 26.41 -1.27 45.26
C ARG A 9 25.75 -1.50 43.89
N LYS A 10 26.55 -1.79 42.85
CA LYS A 10 26.03 -2.22 41.54
C LYS A 10 25.18 -3.48 41.74
N ARG A 11 23.89 -3.42 41.37
CA ARG A 11 23.01 -4.60 41.36
C ARG A 11 23.59 -5.65 40.40
N THR A 12 23.68 -6.88 40.87
CA THR A 12 24.06 -8.05 40.07
C THR A 12 23.13 -8.16 38.85
N PRO A 13 23.63 -8.46 37.64
CA PRO A 13 22.79 -8.61 36.45
C PRO A 13 21.70 -9.67 36.68
N ASN A 14 20.46 -9.32 36.34
CA ASN A 14 19.31 -10.21 36.50
C ASN A 14 19.37 -11.35 35.48
N PHE A 15 19.41 -12.59 35.96
CA PHE A 15 19.17 -13.77 35.15
C PHE A 15 17.68 -13.82 34.73
N ARG A 16 17.40 -13.72 33.43
CA ARG A 16 16.04 -13.79 32.88
C ARG A 16 15.91 -15.00 31.96
N LEU A 17 15.01 -15.90 32.31
CA LEU A 17 14.61 -17.04 31.47
C LEU A 17 13.21 -16.74 30.92
N GLU A 18 13.04 -16.78 29.60
CA GLU A 18 11.73 -16.64 28.97
C GLU A 18 11.13 -18.04 28.74
N ILE A 19 9.98 -18.30 29.36
CA ILE A 19 9.25 -19.56 29.20
C ILE A 19 8.19 -19.34 28.12
N THR A 20 8.28 -20.07 27.01
CA THR A 20 7.26 -20.03 25.95
C THR A 20 6.06 -20.90 26.34
N GLY A 21 4.85 -20.45 26.01
CA GLY A 21 3.59 -21.11 26.38
C GLY A 21 2.50 -20.12 26.80
N ASP A 22 1.28 -20.62 26.95
CA ASP A 22 0.16 -19.85 27.50
C ASP A 22 0.36 -19.55 29.00
N ASN A 23 -0.54 -18.72 29.55
CA ASN A 23 -0.42 -18.27 30.94
C ASN A 23 -0.62 -19.40 31.95
N GLU A 24 -1.36 -20.45 31.59
CA GLU A 24 -1.61 -21.59 32.45
C GLU A 24 -0.36 -22.45 32.59
N PHE A 25 0.27 -22.78 31.46
CA PHE A 25 1.53 -23.51 31.42
C PHE A 25 2.66 -22.76 32.14
N LYS A 26 2.74 -21.44 31.96
CA LYS A 26 3.70 -20.60 32.68
C LYS A 26 3.50 -20.64 34.20
N ARG A 27 2.25 -20.57 34.67
CA ARG A 27 1.90 -20.66 36.09
C ARG A 27 2.29 -22.02 36.64
N GLU A 28 1.99 -23.10 35.92
CA GLU A 28 2.33 -24.46 36.34
C GLU A 28 3.85 -24.65 36.51
N ILE A 29 4.64 -24.15 35.54
CA ILE A 29 6.11 -24.20 35.66
C ILE A 29 6.58 -23.38 36.86
N GLN A 30 6.04 -22.18 37.08
CA GLN A 30 6.40 -21.35 38.23
C GLN A 30 6.07 -22.04 39.57
N GLU A 31 4.92 -22.70 39.67
CA GLU A 31 4.53 -23.48 40.86
C GLU A 31 5.48 -24.65 41.11
N ARG A 32 5.88 -25.38 40.07
CA ARG A 32 6.87 -26.46 40.19
C ARG A 32 8.24 -25.93 40.64
N PHE A 33 8.68 -24.80 40.08
CA PHE A 33 9.92 -24.13 40.52
C PHE A 33 9.86 -23.72 41.98
N GLN A 34 8.73 -23.17 42.42
CA GLN A 34 8.54 -22.74 43.79
C GLN A 34 8.61 -23.91 44.78
N LYS A 35 7.98 -25.05 44.45
CA LYS A 35 8.07 -26.29 45.25
C LYS A 35 9.51 -26.80 45.37
N VAL A 36 10.26 -26.83 44.26
CA VAL A 36 11.67 -27.25 44.29
C VAL A 36 12.52 -26.27 45.09
N LYS A 37 12.25 -24.97 44.97
CA LYS A 37 12.95 -23.93 45.72
C LYS A 37 12.74 -24.05 47.23
N GLU A 38 11.50 -24.34 47.66
CA GLU A 38 11.16 -24.61 49.05
C GLU A 38 11.93 -25.84 49.56
N TYR A 39 11.89 -26.94 48.81
CA TYR A 39 12.63 -28.15 49.14
C TYR A 39 14.15 -27.91 49.27
N LEU A 40 14.76 -27.20 48.30
CA LEU A 40 16.19 -26.89 48.31
C LEU A 40 16.57 -25.92 49.44
N THR A 41 15.69 -24.96 49.77
CA THR A 41 15.91 -24.04 50.89
C THR A 41 15.82 -24.75 52.24
N HIS A 42 15.06 -25.85 52.33
CA HIS A 42 15.08 -26.71 53.52
C HIS A 42 16.33 -27.60 53.61
N MET A 43 16.92 -27.97 52.48
CA MET A 43 18.13 -28.81 52.43
C MET A 43 19.43 -28.00 52.52
N GLN A 44 19.43 -26.73 52.13
CA GLN A 44 20.60 -25.84 52.12
C GLN A 44 20.45 -24.74 53.18
N THR A 45 21.53 -24.34 53.84
CA THR A 45 21.52 -23.25 54.84
C THR A 45 21.27 -21.86 54.26
N ASN A 46 21.13 -21.74 52.93
CA ASN A 46 20.91 -20.48 52.22
C ASN A 46 19.62 -20.53 51.37
N PRO A 47 18.96 -19.38 51.15
CA PRO A 47 17.78 -19.31 50.28
C PRO A 47 18.13 -19.74 48.85
N ALA A 48 17.51 -20.80 48.36
CA ALA A 48 17.66 -21.21 46.96
C ALA A 48 17.02 -20.14 46.07
N ASN A 49 17.69 -19.74 45.00
CA ASN A 49 17.09 -18.86 43.98
C ASN A 49 16.81 -19.67 42.69
N ASN A 50 16.15 -19.05 41.71
CA ASN A 50 15.76 -19.76 40.48
C ASN A 50 16.96 -20.30 39.69
N ALA A 51 18.13 -19.67 39.79
CA ALA A 51 19.35 -20.18 39.16
C ALA A 51 19.85 -21.45 39.85
N THR A 52 19.87 -21.48 41.19
CA THR A 52 20.23 -22.67 41.98
C THR A 52 19.28 -23.84 41.72
N VAL A 53 17.99 -23.57 41.60
CA VAL A 53 16.97 -24.56 41.22
C VAL A 53 17.28 -25.14 39.83
N MET A 54 17.55 -24.29 38.84
CA MET A 54 17.87 -24.74 37.49
C MET A 54 19.16 -25.54 37.42
N GLU A 55 20.23 -25.06 38.05
CA GLU A 55 21.51 -25.76 38.11
C GLU A 55 21.35 -27.15 38.71
N THR A 56 20.66 -27.26 39.85
CA THR A 56 20.41 -28.56 40.51
C THR A 56 19.59 -29.52 39.64
N ILE A 57 18.54 -29.03 38.97
CA ILE A 57 17.71 -29.85 38.08
C ILE A 57 18.50 -30.31 36.86
N LEU A 58 19.28 -29.41 36.24
CA LEU A 58 20.09 -29.70 35.07
C LEU A 58 21.21 -30.69 35.42
N ASP A 59 21.91 -30.49 36.53
CA ASP A 59 22.96 -31.40 37.01
C ASP A 59 22.40 -32.78 37.36
N TYR A 60 21.25 -32.83 38.03
CA TYR A 60 20.55 -34.09 38.29
C TYR A 60 20.19 -34.80 36.99
N TRP A 61 19.66 -34.07 36.00
CA TRP A 61 19.29 -34.64 34.72
C TRP A 61 20.52 -35.15 33.95
N ILE A 62 21.58 -34.34 33.87
CA ILE A 62 22.85 -34.71 33.22
C ILE A 62 23.46 -35.94 33.90
N LYS A 63 23.57 -35.93 35.23
CA LYS A 63 24.17 -37.02 35.99
C LYS A 63 23.42 -38.34 35.83
N ASN A 64 22.09 -38.30 35.75
CA ASN A 64 21.29 -39.52 35.64
C ASN A 64 21.04 -40.00 34.21
N ASN A 65 21.16 -39.13 33.20
CA ASN A 65 20.83 -39.49 31.81
C ASN A 65 22.03 -39.46 30.86
N ILE A 66 23.15 -38.83 31.22
CA ILE A 66 24.34 -38.72 30.35
C ILE A 66 25.48 -39.63 30.84
N ASN A 67 25.58 -39.91 32.14
CA ASN A 67 26.63 -40.78 32.70
C ASN A 67 26.23 -42.25 32.91
N ALA A 68 25.06 -42.68 32.42
CA ALA A 68 24.65 -44.08 32.42
C ALA A 68 25.21 -44.90 31.24
N ASP A 69 26.07 -44.30 30.41
CA ASP A 69 26.68 -44.95 29.24
C ASP A 69 28.09 -45.45 29.61
N ASP A 70 28.15 -46.36 30.58
CA ASP A 70 29.33 -47.20 30.80
C ASP A 70 29.11 -48.53 30.05
N GLY A 71 29.55 -48.54 28.79
CA GLY A 71 29.89 -49.75 28.05
C GLY A 71 28.75 -50.73 27.73
N SER A 72 27.89 -50.41 26.76
CA SER A 72 27.55 -51.30 25.62
C SER A 72 26.31 -50.77 24.88
N HIS A 73 26.49 -50.49 23.58
CA HIS A 73 25.44 -50.08 22.64
C HIS A 73 24.75 -48.75 22.97
N GLY A 74 25.48 -47.65 22.73
CA GLY A 74 24.94 -46.30 22.83
C GLY A 74 23.63 -46.15 22.02
N PRO A 75 22.59 -45.52 22.59
CA PRO A 75 21.35 -45.26 21.86
C PRO A 75 21.69 -44.41 20.64
N THR A 76 21.19 -44.80 19.47
CA THR A 76 21.28 -44.02 18.23
C THR A 76 20.92 -42.57 18.50
N GLN A 77 21.93 -41.70 18.69
CA GLN A 77 21.73 -40.27 18.80
C GLN A 77 21.16 -39.82 17.47
N PHE A 78 19.87 -39.51 17.46
CA PHE A 78 19.26 -38.84 16.33
C PHE A 78 20.00 -37.51 16.13
N PRO A 79 20.37 -37.16 14.89
CA PRO A 79 20.98 -35.86 14.63
C PRO A 79 20.03 -34.76 15.10
N SER A 80 20.55 -33.82 15.88
CA SER A 80 19.80 -32.68 16.36
C SER A 80 19.14 -31.94 15.19
N SER A 81 17.83 -31.70 15.27
CA SER A 81 17.12 -30.84 14.32
C SER A 81 17.49 -29.35 14.48
N TYR A 82 18.17 -29.01 15.58
CA TYR A 82 18.70 -27.69 15.84
C TYR A 82 20.20 -27.67 15.56
N LEU A 83 20.59 -26.86 14.58
CA LEU A 83 21.99 -26.61 14.23
C LEU A 83 22.33 -25.16 14.57
N GLN A 84 23.22 -24.97 15.55
CA GLN A 84 23.77 -23.65 15.85
C GLN A 84 24.87 -23.32 14.85
N VAL A 85 24.74 -22.19 14.15
CA VAL A 85 25.75 -21.75 13.18
C VAL A 85 27.07 -21.45 13.90
N GLN A 86 28.16 -22.02 13.39
CA GLN A 86 29.49 -21.71 13.87
C GLN A 86 29.93 -20.35 13.32
N ARG A 87 30.79 -19.63 14.06
CA ARG A 87 31.27 -18.30 13.64
C ARG A 87 31.93 -18.31 12.25
N GLY A 88 32.58 -19.41 11.88
CA GLY A 88 33.20 -19.56 10.55
C GLY A 88 32.21 -19.70 9.39
N ASP A 89 30.94 -20.05 9.68
CA ASP A 89 29.92 -20.38 8.68
C ASP A 89 28.86 -19.27 8.53
N VAL A 90 29.07 -18.10 9.14
CA VAL A 90 28.11 -16.99 9.08
C VAL A 90 27.92 -16.43 7.66
N ASP A 91 28.94 -16.55 6.82
CA ASP A 91 28.92 -16.13 5.41
C ASP A 91 28.59 -17.29 4.46
N GLN A 92 27.99 -18.38 4.97
CA GLN A 92 27.58 -19.51 4.12
C GLN A 92 26.63 -19.06 3.02
N LYS A 93 26.78 -19.64 1.84
CA LYS A 93 25.90 -19.37 0.69
C LYS A 93 24.48 -19.84 1.00
N LEU A 94 23.51 -18.98 0.78
CA LEU A 94 22.10 -19.29 0.93
C LEU A 94 21.47 -19.54 -0.45
N PHE A 95 20.45 -20.38 -0.49
CA PHE A 95 19.68 -20.68 -1.70
C PHE A 95 18.25 -21.03 -1.32
N VAL A 96 17.34 -20.97 -2.31
CA VAL A 96 15.93 -21.28 -2.11
C VAL A 96 15.68 -22.71 -2.59
N THR A 97 15.01 -23.51 -1.76
CA THR A 97 14.71 -24.91 -2.06
C THR A 97 13.21 -25.15 -2.15
N ALA A 98 12.76 -25.80 -3.23
CA ALA A 98 11.38 -26.26 -3.34
C ALA A 98 11.17 -27.52 -2.49
N GLU A 99 9.97 -27.68 -1.93
CA GLU A 99 9.63 -28.83 -1.09
C GLU A 99 9.84 -30.17 -1.81
N THR A 100 9.47 -30.27 -3.09
CA THR A 100 9.66 -31.47 -3.90
C THR A 100 11.14 -31.80 -4.13
N SER A 101 11.99 -30.79 -4.31
CA SER A 101 13.45 -30.96 -4.40
C SER A 101 14.04 -31.45 -3.07
N LEU A 102 13.56 -30.93 -1.93
CA LEU A 102 14.01 -31.39 -0.62
C LEU A 102 13.60 -32.85 -0.36
N LYS A 103 12.36 -33.23 -0.71
CA LYS A 103 11.89 -34.63 -0.64
C LYS A 103 12.73 -35.54 -1.55
N ASN A 104 13.06 -35.06 -2.76
CA ASN A 104 13.92 -35.80 -3.68
C ASN A 104 15.34 -36.01 -3.13
N PHE A 105 15.92 -35.01 -2.45
CA PHE A 105 17.21 -35.14 -1.78
C PHE A 105 17.19 -36.29 -0.75
N GLY A 106 16.17 -36.30 0.12
CA GLY A 106 15.97 -37.36 1.10
C GLY A 106 15.86 -38.74 0.45
N LYS A 107 15.09 -38.83 -0.65
CA LYS A 107 14.93 -40.08 -1.41
C LYS A 107 16.25 -40.56 -2.04
N ILE A 108 17.09 -39.67 -2.57
CA ILE A 108 18.42 -40.02 -3.10
C ILE A 108 19.29 -40.62 -1.99
N CYS A 109 19.36 -39.94 -0.84
CA CYS A 109 20.15 -40.40 0.31
C CYS A 109 19.65 -41.76 0.84
N GLU A 110 18.33 -41.93 0.97
CA GLU A 110 17.72 -43.19 1.43
C GLU A 110 17.99 -44.33 0.44
N THR A 111 17.80 -44.08 -0.86
CA THR A 111 18.04 -45.08 -1.91
C THR A 111 19.51 -45.48 -1.96
N HIS A 112 20.42 -44.50 -1.86
CA HIS A 112 21.85 -44.79 -1.80
C HIS A 112 22.21 -45.64 -0.57
N LYS A 113 21.70 -45.29 0.61
CA LYS A 113 21.96 -46.03 1.86
C LYS A 113 21.48 -47.48 1.80
N LYS A 114 20.41 -47.78 1.05
CA LYS A 114 19.94 -49.15 0.81
C LYS A 114 20.88 -49.95 -0.09
N LEU A 115 21.58 -49.30 -1.01
CA LEU A 115 22.43 -49.94 -2.03
C LEU A 115 23.92 -49.93 -1.67
N CYS A 116 24.35 -49.03 -0.78
CA CYS A 116 25.75 -48.80 -0.46
C CYS A 116 25.93 -48.43 1.01
N LYS A 117 26.97 -48.97 1.64
CA LYS A 117 27.36 -48.62 3.03
C LYS A 117 28.10 -47.28 3.13
N GLY A 118 28.54 -46.71 2.00
CA GLY A 118 29.21 -45.41 1.97
C GLY A 118 28.28 -44.24 2.24
N SER A 119 28.86 -43.08 2.51
CA SER A 119 28.14 -41.82 2.71
C SER A 119 28.24 -40.94 1.47
N LEU A 120 27.16 -40.25 1.13
CA LEU A 120 27.18 -39.25 0.06
C LEU A 120 27.78 -37.94 0.58
N LYS A 121 28.78 -37.44 -0.13
CA LYS A 121 29.40 -36.14 0.09
C LYS A 121 29.04 -35.19 -1.04
N VAL A 122 28.85 -33.92 -0.68
CA VAL A 122 28.56 -32.83 -1.61
C VAL A 122 29.89 -32.33 -2.19
N GLU A 123 30.14 -32.52 -3.48
CA GLU A 123 31.43 -32.13 -4.11
C GLU A 123 31.36 -30.78 -4.84
N THR A 124 30.51 -30.67 -5.86
CA THR A 124 30.41 -29.47 -6.70
C THR A 124 29.21 -28.64 -6.31
N LYS A 125 29.34 -27.32 -6.30
CA LYS A 125 28.23 -26.39 -5.99
C LYS A 125 28.17 -25.29 -7.03
N THR A 126 27.19 -25.35 -7.92
CA THR A 126 26.95 -24.31 -8.92
C THR A 126 25.67 -23.56 -8.58
N MET A 127 25.78 -22.24 -8.41
CA MET A 127 24.63 -21.37 -8.22
C MET A 127 24.12 -20.88 -9.58
N LYS A 128 22.81 -21.00 -9.81
CA LYS A 128 22.12 -20.51 -10.99
C LYS A 128 20.89 -19.70 -10.56
N GLY A 129 21.05 -18.38 -10.46
CA GLY A 129 20.04 -17.55 -9.82
C GLY A 129 19.96 -17.85 -8.32
N HIS A 130 18.77 -18.23 -7.85
CA HIS A 130 18.53 -18.62 -6.45
C HIS A 130 18.67 -20.12 -6.20
N VAL A 131 19.04 -20.89 -7.22
CA VAL A 131 19.09 -22.35 -7.19
C VAL A 131 20.52 -22.81 -7.06
N ILE A 132 20.78 -23.72 -6.13
CA ILE A 132 21.99 -24.52 -6.11
C ILE A 132 21.78 -25.83 -6.88
N SER A 133 22.75 -26.18 -7.70
CA SER A 133 22.90 -27.50 -8.31
C SER A 133 24.21 -28.13 -7.82
N THR A 134 24.15 -29.40 -7.45
CA THR A 134 25.28 -30.09 -6.80
C THR A 134 25.42 -31.55 -7.25
N SER A 135 26.67 -32.03 -7.27
CA SER A 135 27.00 -33.44 -7.40
C SER A 135 27.19 -34.07 -6.01
N LEU A 136 26.47 -35.16 -5.77
CA LEU A 136 26.61 -36.01 -4.59
C LEU A 136 27.44 -37.23 -4.99
N GLN A 137 28.59 -37.41 -4.36
CA GLN A 137 29.56 -38.46 -4.62
C GLN A 137 29.64 -39.39 -3.40
N CYS A 138 29.53 -40.70 -3.61
CA CYS A 138 29.82 -41.66 -2.55
C CYS A 138 31.32 -41.70 -2.23
N ASP A 139 31.65 -41.72 -0.95
CA ASP A 139 33.03 -41.82 -0.47
C ASP A 139 33.66 -43.22 -0.66
N THR A 140 32.87 -44.28 -0.68
CA THR A 140 33.36 -45.66 -0.89
C THR A 140 33.32 -46.11 -2.34
N ASN A 141 32.33 -45.68 -3.13
CA ASN A 141 32.19 -46.08 -4.53
C ASN A 141 32.11 -44.87 -5.46
N LYS A 142 33.18 -44.62 -6.22
CA LYS A 142 33.26 -43.48 -7.13
C LYS A 142 32.24 -43.50 -8.28
N TYR A 143 31.65 -44.65 -8.59
CA TYR A 143 30.61 -44.78 -9.61
C TYR A 143 29.22 -44.33 -9.11
N HIS A 144 29.01 -44.22 -7.80
CA HIS A 144 27.78 -43.70 -7.23
C HIS A 144 27.84 -42.17 -7.20
N ARG A 145 27.34 -41.56 -8.27
CA ARG A 145 27.23 -40.11 -8.42
C ARG A 145 25.81 -39.71 -8.77
N TYR A 146 25.27 -38.74 -8.05
CA TYR A 146 23.92 -38.21 -8.26
C TYR A 146 23.96 -36.70 -8.43
N MET A 147 23.19 -36.19 -9.39
CA MET A 147 22.97 -34.75 -9.52
C MET A 147 21.71 -34.36 -8.76
N TRP A 148 21.81 -33.32 -7.94
CA TRP A 148 20.67 -32.75 -7.23
C TRP A 148 20.56 -31.25 -7.51
N SER A 149 19.33 -30.75 -7.54
CA SER A 149 19.00 -29.34 -7.68
C SER A 149 17.97 -28.95 -6.62
N SER A 150 18.20 -27.82 -5.98
CA SER A 150 17.25 -27.21 -5.03
C SER A 150 15.93 -26.77 -5.66
N SER A 151 15.84 -26.75 -7.00
CA SER A 151 14.61 -26.49 -7.73
C SER A 151 14.29 -27.62 -8.72
N PRO A 152 13.01 -28.00 -8.88
CA PRO A 152 12.52 -28.73 -10.03
C PRO A 152 12.74 -27.93 -11.31
N TYR A 153 12.79 -28.65 -12.41
CA TYR A 153 12.78 -28.10 -13.76
C TYR A 153 11.34 -27.95 -14.25
N LEU A 154 11.09 -26.87 -14.96
CA LEU A 154 9.89 -26.65 -15.76
C LEU A 154 10.08 -27.30 -17.15
N PRO A 155 9.00 -27.51 -17.93
CA PRO A 155 9.08 -28.09 -19.28
C PRO A 155 10.01 -27.36 -20.26
N ASN A 156 10.29 -26.07 -20.01
CA ASN A 156 11.21 -25.24 -20.78
C ASN A 156 12.66 -25.29 -20.27
N ASP A 157 13.03 -26.31 -19.50
CA ASP A 157 14.34 -26.53 -18.87
C ASP A 157 14.81 -25.44 -17.89
N GLU A 158 13.92 -24.52 -17.50
CA GLU A 158 14.20 -23.50 -16.50
C GLU A 158 13.81 -23.93 -15.09
N TYR A 159 14.33 -23.22 -14.08
CA TYR A 159 14.08 -23.54 -12.69
C TYR A 159 12.79 -22.89 -12.16
N LEU A 160 11.87 -23.70 -11.62
CA LEU A 160 10.64 -23.26 -10.96
C LEU A 160 10.90 -22.17 -9.91
N VAL A 161 11.93 -22.33 -9.07
CA VAL A 161 12.30 -21.36 -8.04
C VAL A 161 12.63 -19.99 -8.64
N ASN A 162 13.40 -19.94 -9.73
CA ASN A 162 13.77 -18.67 -10.36
C ASN A 162 12.55 -17.97 -10.97
N HIS A 163 11.66 -18.73 -11.64
CA HIS A 163 10.39 -18.20 -12.15
C HIS A 163 9.51 -17.66 -11.02
N ARG A 164 9.44 -18.38 -9.88
CA ARG A 164 8.66 -17.96 -8.72
C ARG A 164 9.19 -16.68 -8.09
N ILE A 165 10.51 -16.51 -8.00
CA ILE A 165 11.12 -15.27 -7.51
C ILE A 165 10.88 -14.12 -8.50
N ASN A 166 11.00 -14.34 -9.81
CA ASN A 166 10.69 -13.32 -10.81
C ASN A 166 9.21 -12.88 -10.76
N HIS A 167 8.29 -13.82 -10.56
CA HIS A 167 6.88 -13.51 -10.32
C HIS A 167 6.69 -12.62 -9.08
N GLY A 168 7.35 -12.96 -7.97
CA GLY A 168 7.35 -12.16 -6.75
C GLY A 168 7.93 -10.76 -6.96
N LEU A 169 9.04 -10.66 -7.70
CA LEU A 169 9.66 -9.39 -8.10
C LEU A 169 8.67 -8.52 -8.88
N ALA A 170 8.07 -9.05 -9.95
CA ALA A 170 7.10 -8.31 -10.76
C ALA A 170 5.91 -7.80 -9.92
N CYS A 171 5.33 -8.67 -9.10
CA CYS A 171 4.14 -8.34 -8.31
C CYS A 171 4.39 -7.46 -7.08
N SER A 172 5.65 -7.21 -6.72
CA SER A 172 6.02 -6.40 -5.55
C SER A 172 6.19 -4.91 -5.86
N GLY A 173 6.29 -4.55 -7.14
CA GLY A 173 6.69 -3.20 -7.57
C GLY A 173 8.20 -2.93 -7.46
N MET A 174 8.98 -3.87 -6.90
CA MET A 174 10.43 -3.73 -6.74
C MET A 174 11.13 -3.52 -8.09
N LEU A 175 12.17 -2.68 -8.07
CA LEU A 175 13.00 -2.40 -9.23
C LEU A 175 14.07 -3.48 -9.43
N PRO A 176 14.55 -3.70 -10.67
CA PRO A 176 15.69 -4.56 -10.94
C PRO A 176 16.92 -4.28 -10.06
N SER A 177 17.24 -3.00 -9.81
CA SER A 177 18.36 -2.60 -8.97
C SER A 177 18.14 -2.90 -7.49
N HIS A 178 16.91 -2.73 -7.00
CA HIS A 178 16.53 -3.08 -5.63
C HIS A 178 16.62 -4.60 -5.41
N TYR A 179 16.14 -5.38 -6.39
CA TYR A 179 16.28 -6.83 -6.38
C TYR A 179 17.74 -7.27 -6.30
N THR A 180 18.61 -6.76 -7.18
CA THR A 180 20.03 -7.13 -7.18
C THR A 180 20.71 -6.76 -5.87
N ARG A 181 20.42 -5.58 -5.30
CA ARG A 181 20.96 -5.17 -3.99
C ARG A 181 20.47 -6.08 -2.86
N PHE A 182 19.19 -6.40 -2.83
CA PHE A 182 18.60 -7.30 -1.84
C PHE A 182 19.20 -8.70 -1.93
N ALA A 183 19.25 -9.27 -3.14
CA ALA A 183 19.77 -10.60 -3.41
C ALA A 183 21.26 -10.72 -3.06
N ASN A 184 22.08 -9.74 -3.46
CA ASN A 184 23.51 -9.74 -3.15
C ASN A 184 23.77 -9.54 -1.65
N GLY A 185 23.04 -8.62 -1.00
CA GLY A 185 23.19 -8.35 0.43
C GLY A 185 22.72 -9.49 1.33
N SER A 186 21.83 -10.37 0.84
CA SER A 186 21.35 -11.55 1.57
C SER A 186 22.10 -12.84 1.23
N GLY A 187 22.98 -12.83 0.22
CA GLY A 187 23.75 -14.02 -0.16
C GLY A 187 22.91 -15.18 -0.74
N ILE A 188 21.67 -14.93 -1.17
CA ILE A 188 20.72 -15.95 -1.66
C ILE A 188 20.87 -16.29 -3.16
N GLY A 189 21.93 -15.80 -3.81
CA GLY A 189 22.09 -15.83 -5.27
C GLY A 189 21.21 -14.79 -6.00
N CYS A 190 21.45 -14.58 -7.30
CA CYS A 190 20.81 -13.51 -8.08
C CYS A 190 20.57 -13.95 -9.53
N ILE A 191 19.36 -13.77 -10.05
CA ILE A 191 19.00 -14.13 -11.42
C ILE A 191 19.57 -13.08 -12.38
N GLU A 192 20.30 -13.56 -13.37
CA GLU A 192 20.90 -12.74 -14.43
C GLU A 192 19.87 -11.89 -15.17
N TRP A 193 20.29 -10.70 -15.62
CA TRP A 193 19.39 -9.76 -16.27
C TRP A 193 18.74 -10.33 -17.54
N GLY A 194 19.49 -11.07 -18.37
CA GLY A 194 18.97 -11.69 -19.60
C GLY A 194 17.79 -12.61 -19.31
N ARG A 195 17.98 -13.58 -18.39
CA ARG A 195 16.91 -14.49 -17.97
C ARG A 195 15.69 -13.78 -17.38
N ARG A 196 15.88 -12.66 -16.67
CA ARG A 196 14.76 -11.86 -16.16
C ARG A 196 14.00 -11.16 -17.28
N LYS A 197 14.69 -10.70 -18.32
CA LYS A 197 14.06 -10.13 -19.50
C LYS A 197 13.21 -11.18 -20.22
N ASP A 198 13.76 -12.38 -20.43
CA ASP A 198 13.06 -13.49 -21.09
C ASP A 198 11.81 -13.92 -20.32
N PHE A 199 11.92 -13.97 -18.98
CA PHE A 199 10.76 -14.18 -18.11
C PHE A 199 9.69 -13.10 -18.33
N VAL A 200 10.06 -11.82 -18.32
CA VAL A 200 9.07 -10.74 -18.50
C VAL A 200 8.38 -10.84 -19.86
N THR A 201 9.11 -11.16 -20.92
CA THR A 201 8.57 -11.30 -22.28
C THR A 201 7.45 -12.34 -22.35
N SER A 202 7.59 -13.48 -21.65
CA SER A 202 6.56 -14.52 -21.57
C SER A 202 5.48 -14.23 -20.52
N TYR A 203 5.79 -13.42 -19.51
CA TYR A 203 4.90 -13.14 -18.38
C TYR A 203 3.92 -11.99 -18.63
N LYS A 204 4.25 -11.05 -19.53
CA LYS A 204 3.46 -9.82 -19.73
C LYS A 204 2.04 -10.07 -20.22
N ASP A 205 1.83 -11.07 -21.06
CA ASP A 205 0.51 -11.37 -21.63
C ASP A 205 -0.42 -11.95 -20.56
N CYS A 206 0.11 -12.76 -19.64
CA CYS A 206 -0.64 -13.25 -18.48
C CYS A 206 -1.09 -12.13 -17.54
N VAL A 207 -0.31 -11.05 -17.43
CA VAL A 207 -0.69 -9.86 -16.66
C VAL A 207 -1.74 -9.05 -17.41
N GLU A 208 -1.61 -8.90 -18.73
CA GLU A 208 -2.63 -8.26 -19.57
C GLU A 208 -3.97 -8.98 -19.43
N ASP A 209 -4.01 -10.30 -19.54
CA ASP A 209 -5.26 -11.07 -19.42
C ASP A 209 -5.90 -10.90 -18.03
N ALA A 210 -5.09 -10.90 -16.96
CA ALA A 210 -5.59 -10.67 -15.61
C ALA A 210 -6.10 -9.24 -15.41
N TYR A 211 -5.46 -8.26 -16.06
CA TYR A 211 -5.91 -6.88 -16.09
C TYR A 211 -7.25 -6.76 -16.82
N GLN A 212 -7.39 -7.34 -18.01
CA GLN A 212 -8.62 -7.34 -18.79
C GLN A 212 -9.77 -7.98 -18.00
N GLU A 213 -9.56 -9.15 -17.39
CA GLU A 213 -10.57 -9.76 -16.50
C GLU A 213 -10.94 -8.85 -15.31
N SER A 214 -9.95 -8.17 -14.72
CA SER A 214 -10.16 -7.30 -13.58
C SER A 214 -11.01 -6.08 -13.93
N ILE A 215 -10.72 -5.39 -15.04
CA ILE A 215 -11.48 -4.21 -15.46
C ILE A 215 -12.88 -4.58 -15.97
N GLN A 216 -13.03 -5.74 -16.64
CA GLN A 216 -14.33 -6.22 -17.09
C GLN A 216 -15.23 -6.61 -15.92
N THR A 217 -14.66 -7.24 -14.89
CA THR A 217 -15.40 -7.55 -13.66
C THR A 217 -15.81 -6.27 -12.94
N ALA A 218 -14.88 -5.32 -12.80
CA ALA A 218 -15.16 -4.02 -12.17
C ALA A 218 -16.27 -3.25 -12.92
N LEU A 219 -16.23 -3.24 -14.25
CA LEU A 219 -17.25 -2.57 -15.07
C LEU A 219 -18.63 -3.22 -14.90
N ARG A 220 -18.71 -4.55 -14.88
CA ARG A 220 -19.99 -5.26 -14.66
C ARG A 220 -20.57 -4.99 -13.28
N GLU A 221 -19.72 -4.98 -12.25
CA GLU A 221 -20.13 -4.62 -10.89
C GLU A 221 -20.61 -3.16 -10.83
N GLU A 222 -19.93 -2.24 -11.51
CA GLU A 222 -20.34 -0.83 -11.59
C GLU A 222 -21.70 -0.70 -12.26
N ILE A 223 -21.91 -1.32 -13.43
CA ILE A 223 -23.21 -1.33 -14.13
C ILE A 223 -24.30 -1.92 -13.22
N GLY A 224 -24.02 -3.04 -12.57
CA GLY A 224 -24.96 -3.72 -11.67
C GLY A 224 -25.27 -2.96 -10.38
N SER A 225 -24.55 -1.88 -10.08
CA SER A 225 -24.79 -1.03 -8.90
C SER A 225 -25.86 0.03 -9.11
N TYR A 226 -26.26 0.30 -10.36
CA TYR A 226 -27.30 1.28 -10.68
C TYR A 226 -28.66 0.59 -10.86
N GLU A 227 -29.69 1.15 -10.24
CA GLU A 227 -31.08 0.68 -10.41
C GLU A 227 -31.64 1.08 -11.80
N GLU A 228 -31.24 2.26 -12.29
CA GLU A 228 -31.58 2.79 -13.61
C GLU A 228 -30.42 2.54 -14.59
N LEU A 229 -30.73 1.97 -15.77
CA LEU A 229 -29.73 1.67 -16.81
C LEU A 229 -29.46 2.85 -17.75
N ASP A 230 -29.60 4.09 -17.29
CA ASP A 230 -29.38 5.28 -18.12
C ASP A 230 -27.89 5.64 -18.30
N GLY A 231 -27.02 5.06 -17.49
CA GLY A 231 -25.57 5.06 -17.65
C GLY A 231 -24.85 4.97 -16.32
N ILE A 232 -23.53 4.78 -16.39
CA ILE A 232 -22.67 4.78 -15.21
C ILE A 232 -22.07 6.16 -14.96
N ASN A 233 -21.69 6.43 -13.72
CA ASN A 233 -20.88 7.58 -13.38
C ASN A 233 -19.41 7.17 -13.29
N ILE A 234 -18.53 8.00 -13.85
CA ILE A 234 -17.09 7.73 -13.87
C ILE A 234 -16.30 8.91 -13.33
N ILE A 235 -15.10 8.60 -12.83
CA ILE A 235 -14.11 9.56 -12.38
C ILE A 235 -12.82 9.35 -13.18
N THR A 236 -12.26 10.40 -13.79
CA THR A 236 -11.00 10.30 -14.54
C THR A 236 -9.92 11.28 -14.09
N ASP A 237 -8.67 10.90 -14.36
CA ASP A 237 -7.47 11.75 -14.23
C ASP A 237 -6.36 11.19 -15.13
N ALA A 238 -5.37 12.04 -15.44
CA ALA A 238 -4.14 11.62 -16.09
C ALA A 238 -2.94 11.67 -15.14
N ARG A 239 -2.38 10.49 -14.87
CA ARG A 239 -1.10 10.35 -14.21
C ARG A 239 0.04 10.36 -15.21
N HIS A 240 0.72 11.49 -15.33
CA HIS A 240 1.99 11.57 -16.07
C HIS A 240 3.09 10.74 -15.38
N GLY A 241 3.77 9.89 -16.15
CA GLY A 241 4.79 8.94 -15.67
C GLY A 241 6.08 9.60 -15.20
N TRP A 242 6.36 10.82 -15.67
CA TRP A 242 7.49 11.65 -15.27
C TRP A 242 7.02 13.10 -15.00
N ARG A 243 7.93 13.97 -14.53
CA ARG A 243 7.69 15.43 -14.48
C ARG A 243 7.56 16.02 -15.91
N LYS A 244 7.43 17.35 -16.02
CA LYS A 244 7.22 18.14 -17.26
C LYS A 244 7.64 17.41 -18.56
N ASN A 245 6.75 17.39 -19.56
CA ASN A 245 6.93 16.74 -20.86
C ASN A 245 7.12 15.22 -20.77
N ALA A 246 6.32 14.57 -19.92
CA ALA A 246 6.35 13.14 -19.68
C ALA A 246 6.27 12.34 -20.99
N LYS A 247 7.12 11.32 -21.10
CA LYS A 247 7.14 10.39 -22.25
C LYS A 247 5.83 9.60 -22.36
N ASP A 248 5.25 9.27 -21.21
CA ASP A 248 4.12 8.36 -21.09
C ASP A 248 3.20 8.81 -19.94
N SER A 249 1.91 8.56 -20.10
CA SER A 249 0.85 8.90 -19.13
C SER A 249 -0.12 7.73 -18.99
N SER A 250 -0.64 7.51 -17.78
CA SER A 250 -1.77 6.62 -17.52
C SER A 250 -3.01 7.47 -17.34
N VAL A 251 -4.00 7.32 -18.23
CA VAL A 251 -5.31 7.95 -18.07
C VAL A 251 -6.26 6.90 -17.54
N VAL A 252 -6.82 7.12 -16.36
CA VAL A 252 -7.61 6.13 -15.65
C VAL A 252 -9.08 6.54 -15.61
N ALA A 253 -9.98 5.55 -15.70
CA ALA A 253 -11.38 5.68 -15.34
C ALA A 253 -11.70 4.77 -14.16
N ILE A 254 -12.32 5.35 -13.13
CA ILE A 254 -12.82 4.67 -11.94
C ILE A 254 -14.35 4.77 -11.95
N GLY A 255 -15.04 3.66 -11.71
CA GLY A 255 -16.49 3.65 -11.49
C GLY A 255 -16.84 4.34 -10.16
N GLU A 256 -17.85 5.19 -10.15
CA GLU A 256 -18.17 6.01 -8.98
C GLU A 256 -18.73 5.19 -7.81
N ASN A 257 -19.54 4.16 -8.05
CA ASN A 257 -20.19 3.42 -6.96
C ASN A 257 -19.28 2.32 -6.39
N MET A 258 -18.54 1.62 -7.25
CA MET A 258 -17.67 0.52 -6.86
C MET A 258 -16.24 0.96 -6.55
N HIS A 259 -15.87 2.19 -6.95
CA HIS A 259 -14.53 2.78 -6.79
C HIS A 259 -13.39 1.95 -7.40
N LYS A 260 -13.72 0.99 -8.27
CA LYS A 260 -12.76 0.16 -9.00
C LYS A 260 -12.39 0.81 -10.33
N VAL A 261 -11.17 0.56 -10.78
CA VAL A 261 -10.71 0.95 -12.11
C VAL A 261 -11.43 0.09 -13.14
N ILE A 262 -12.16 0.76 -14.03
CA ILE A 262 -12.91 0.15 -15.13
C ILE A 262 -12.16 0.27 -16.46
N ASP A 263 -11.21 1.21 -16.56
CA ASP A 263 -10.26 1.29 -17.67
C ASP A 263 -9.01 2.10 -17.29
N CYS A 264 -7.88 1.81 -17.93
CA CYS A 264 -6.62 2.50 -17.75
C CYS A 264 -5.81 2.51 -19.05
N VAL A 265 -5.83 3.65 -19.75
CA VAL A 265 -5.17 3.84 -21.05
C VAL A 265 -3.74 4.34 -20.86
N HIS A 266 -2.77 3.60 -21.41
CA HIS A 266 -1.39 4.04 -21.51
C HIS A 266 -1.18 4.87 -22.78
N VAL A 267 -0.87 6.16 -22.62
CA VAL A 267 -0.68 7.11 -23.71
C VAL A 267 0.78 7.54 -23.77
N THR A 268 1.43 7.31 -24.92
CA THR A 268 2.83 7.62 -25.20
C THR A 268 2.97 8.82 -26.13
N LYS A 269 4.20 9.32 -26.30
CA LYS A 269 4.51 10.36 -27.30
C LYS A 269 4.33 9.92 -28.76
N SER A 270 4.24 8.62 -29.01
CA SER A 270 3.89 8.10 -30.34
C SER A 270 2.41 8.30 -30.64
N ASP A 271 1.57 8.32 -29.60
CA ASP A 271 0.12 8.52 -29.71
C ASP A 271 -0.21 10.02 -29.82
N ASP A 272 0.38 10.85 -28.95
CA ASP A 272 0.35 12.32 -29.07
C ASP A 272 1.70 12.90 -28.62
N PRO A 273 2.42 13.67 -29.45
CA PRO A 273 3.73 14.21 -29.08
C PRO A 273 3.68 15.21 -27.91
N ILE A 274 2.51 15.74 -27.56
CA ILE A 274 2.30 16.78 -26.55
C ILE A 274 1.70 16.16 -25.29
N SER A 275 2.52 15.99 -24.25
CA SER A 275 2.13 15.39 -22.96
C SER A 275 0.88 16.01 -22.32
N GLN A 276 0.67 17.31 -22.51
CA GLN A 276 -0.49 18.05 -21.99
C GLN A 276 -1.81 17.63 -22.64
N ARG A 277 -1.76 16.96 -23.79
CA ARG A 277 -2.94 16.44 -24.51
C ARG A 277 -3.20 14.97 -24.21
N HIS A 278 -2.28 14.27 -23.54
CA HIS A 278 -2.45 12.84 -23.26
C HIS A 278 -3.71 12.54 -22.44
N GLU A 279 -4.08 13.42 -21.49
CA GLU A 279 -5.32 13.28 -20.72
C GLU A 279 -6.54 13.25 -21.63
N LYS A 280 -6.63 14.19 -22.58
CA LYS A 280 -7.71 14.24 -23.55
C LYS A 280 -7.72 13.01 -24.43
N TYR A 281 -6.57 12.66 -25.01
CA TYR A 281 -6.44 11.49 -25.87
C TYR A 281 -6.88 10.20 -25.16
N GLY A 282 -6.38 9.97 -23.94
CA GLY A 282 -6.75 8.80 -23.16
C GLY A 282 -8.23 8.79 -22.75
N THR A 283 -8.79 9.96 -22.45
CA THR A 283 -10.24 10.08 -22.15
C THR A 283 -11.08 9.75 -23.37
N GLU A 284 -10.72 10.23 -24.56
CA GLU A 284 -11.39 9.87 -25.82
C GLU A 284 -11.37 8.34 -26.03
N LYS A 285 -10.24 7.68 -25.76
CA LYS A 285 -10.11 6.22 -25.86
C LYS A 285 -10.96 5.45 -24.85
N ILE A 286 -11.09 5.97 -23.62
CA ILE A 286 -11.98 5.39 -22.60
C ILE A 286 -13.45 5.47 -23.07
N TYR A 287 -13.86 6.63 -23.61
CA TYR A 287 -15.21 6.79 -24.16
C TYR A 287 -15.48 5.83 -25.33
N GLU A 288 -14.54 5.69 -26.26
CA GLU A 288 -14.63 4.72 -27.37
C GLU A 288 -14.77 3.28 -26.86
N THR A 289 -14.00 2.91 -25.83
CA THR A 289 -14.02 1.57 -25.23
C THR A 289 -15.37 1.27 -24.58
N LEU A 290 -15.87 2.20 -23.75
CA LEU A 290 -17.17 2.05 -23.10
C LEU A 290 -18.33 2.05 -24.10
N GLN A 291 -18.26 2.89 -25.14
CA GLN A 291 -19.24 2.89 -26.22
C GLN A 291 -19.26 1.56 -26.98
N THR A 292 -18.10 0.97 -27.28
CA THR A 292 -17.99 -0.35 -27.93
C THR A 292 -18.60 -1.46 -27.07
N GLN A 293 -18.60 -1.28 -25.75
CA GLN A 293 -19.23 -2.18 -24.79
C GLN A 293 -20.70 -1.85 -24.50
N ASN A 294 -21.30 -0.92 -25.25
CA ASN A 294 -22.66 -0.40 -25.07
C ASN A 294 -22.92 0.17 -23.65
N VAL A 295 -21.93 0.85 -23.08
CA VAL A 295 -22.05 1.51 -21.77
C VAL A 295 -22.11 3.02 -21.97
N SER A 296 -23.23 3.63 -21.58
CA SER A 296 -23.39 5.09 -21.55
C SER A 296 -22.78 5.68 -20.27
N ILE A 297 -22.23 6.89 -20.37
CA ILE A 297 -21.68 7.63 -19.22
C ILE A 297 -22.67 8.74 -18.84
N LYS A 298 -23.31 8.63 -17.68
CA LYS A 298 -24.30 9.59 -17.19
C LYS A 298 -23.64 10.84 -16.59
N VAL A 299 -22.66 10.64 -15.72
CA VAL A 299 -21.86 11.71 -15.11
C VAL A 299 -20.38 11.40 -15.28
N HIS A 300 -19.60 12.42 -15.64
CA HIS A 300 -18.15 12.32 -15.69
C HIS A 300 -17.53 13.37 -14.77
N ALA A 301 -16.92 12.90 -13.68
CA ALA A 301 -16.16 13.70 -12.73
C ALA A 301 -14.66 13.71 -13.07
N HIS A 302 -14.01 14.87 -13.05
CA HIS A 302 -12.57 14.96 -13.27
C HIS A 302 -11.97 16.26 -12.70
N ASP A 303 -10.64 16.36 -12.64
CA ASP A 303 -9.98 17.62 -12.31
C ASP A 303 -10.23 18.65 -13.42
N ARG A 304 -10.30 19.95 -13.09
CA ARG A 304 -10.68 20.97 -14.09
C ARG A 304 -9.65 21.11 -15.24
N ASN A 305 -9.87 20.33 -16.30
CA ASN A 305 -9.17 20.42 -17.57
C ASN A 305 -10.12 20.95 -18.66
N LEU A 306 -9.82 22.14 -19.19
CA LEU A 306 -10.66 22.82 -20.19
C LEU A 306 -10.86 22.01 -21.48
N SER A 307 -9.87 21.19 -21.85
CA SER A 307 -9.95 20.35 -23.05
C SER A 307 -10.92 19.18 -22.84
N ILE A 308 -10.98 18.64 -21.62
CA ILE A 308 -11.96 17.62 -21.22
C ILE A 308 -13.34 18.25 -21.10
N ASN A 309 -13.50 19.38 -20.39
CA ASN A 309 -14.80 20.08 -20.29
C ASN A 309 -15.40 20.34 -21.68
N LYS A 310 -14.57 20.72 -22.67
CA LYS A 310 -15.04 20.93 -24.05
C LYS A 310 -15.43 19.62 -24.75
N PHE A 311 -14.66 18.55 -24.55
CA PHE A 311 -14.91 17.25 -25.18
C PHE A 311 -16.20 16.60 -24.69
N VAL A 312 -16.40 16.55 -23.37
CA VAL A 312 -17.51 15.79 -22.75
C VAL A 312 -18.84 16.52 -22.83
N LYS A 313 -18.82 17.82 -23.14
CA LYS A 313 -20.01 18.66 -23.26
C LYS A 313 -20.95 18.12 -24.34
N GLY A 314 -22.16 17.76 -23.95
CA GLY A 314 -23.20 17.22 -24.83
C GLY A 314 -23.25 15.70 -24.90
N TYR A 315 -22.26 14.99 -24.32
CA TYR A 315 -22.28 13.52 -24.21
C TYR A 315 -22.68 13.04 -22.82
N THR A 316 -22.41 13.83 -21.78
CA THR A 316 -22.61 13.46 -20.38
C THR A 316 -22.82 14.70 -19.51
N VAL A 317 -23.20 14.50 -18.25
CA VAL A 317 -23.18 15.56 -17.25
C VAL A 317 -21.73 15.74 -16.76
N ASN A 318 -21.08 16.81 -17.21
CA ASN A 318 -19.72 17.17 -16.81
C ASN A 318 -19.69 17.63 -15.34
N GLN A 319 -18.77 17.11 -14.53
CA GLN A 319 -18.52 17.61 -13.17
C GLN A 319 -17.02 17.76 -12.91
N ASN A 320 -16.64 18.88 -12.31
CA ASN A 320 -15.26 19.17 -11.92
C ASN A 320 -15.09 18.98 -10.40
N ASP A 321 -13.87 18.61 -9.99
CA ASP A 321 -13.55 18.42 -8.58
C ASP A 321 -13.80 19.70 -7.74
N LEU A 322 -14.79 19.60 -6.85
CA LEU A 322 -15.17 20.66 -5.94
C LEU A 322 -14.05 20.99 -4.94
N TRP A 323 -13.30 19.99 -4.47
CA TRP A 323 -12.24 20.21 -3.49
C TRP A 323 -11.13 21.09 -4.07
N HIS A 324 -10.68 20.82 -5.29
CA HIS A 324 -9.70 21.65 -5.99
C HIS A 324 -10.21 23.08 -6.21
N ALA A 325 -11.48 23.25 -6.58
CA ALA A 325 -12.10 24.56 -6.75
C ALA A 325 -12.15 25.36 -5.44
N VAL A 326 -12.61 24.73 -4.35
CA VAL A 326 -12.67 25.34 -3.01
C VAL A 326 -11.27 25.69 -2.51
N LYS A 327 -10.28 24.82 -2.71
CA LYS A 327 -8.88 25.06 -2.34
C LYS A 327 -8.30 26.29 -3.06
N SER A 328 -8.62 26.45 -4.35
CA SER A 328 -8.23 27.63 -5.13
C SER A 328 -8.86 28.92 -4.56
N LEU A 329 -10.15 28.87 -4.23
CA LEU A 329 -10.85 30.00 -3.58
C LEU A 329 -10.22 30.34 -2.22
N LYS A 330 -9.92 29.36 -1.38
CA LYS A 330 -9.24 29.58 -0.10
C LYS A 330 -7.92 30.33 -0.27
N LYS A 331 -7.14 29.98 -1.30
CA LYS A 331 -5.90 30.67 -1.63
C LYS A 331 -6.17 32.12 -2.06
N SER A 332 -7.18 32.35 -2.88
CA SER A 332 -7.60 33.69 -3.30
C SER A 332 -7.98 34.58 -2.10
N ILE A 333 -8.82 34.06 -1.20
CA ILE A 333 -9.26 34.80 0.00
C ILE A 333 -8.07 35.05 0.94
N LYS A 334 -7.18 34.07 1.13
CA LYS A 334 -5.97 34.23 1.96
C LYS A 334 -5.06 35.37 1.46
N ASN A 335 -4.96 35.55 0.15
CA ASN A 335 -4.15 36.62 -0.44
C ASN A 335 -4.73 38.02 -0.17
N ILE A 336 -6.07 38.14 -0.03
CA ILE A 336 -6.75 39.41 0.29
C ILE A 336 -6.99 39.60 1.78
N SER A 337 -6.61 38.63 2.62
CA SER A 337 -6.81 38.67 4.08
C SER A 337 -5.54 39.01 4.86
N SER A 338 -4.40 39.15 4.19
CA SER A 338 -3.11 39.44 4.83
C SER A 338 -2.15 40.15 3.87
N GLY A 339 -1.34 41.06 4.38
CA GLY A 339 -0.34 41.81 3.61
C GLY A 339 0.40 42.85 4.44
N THR A 340 1.11 43.76 3.77
CA THR A 340 1.82 44.84 4.46
C THR A 340 0.86 45.96 4.86
N LYS A 341 1.14 46.67 5.96
CA LYS A 341 0.33 47.80 6.42
C LYS A 341 0.15 48.89 5.36
N LYS A 342 1.14 49.11 4.49
CA LYS A 342 1.07 50.07 3.38
C LYS A 342 0.02 49.73 2.33
N THR A 343 -0.33 48.45 2.18
CA THR A 343 -1.27 47.94 1.18
C THR A 343 -2.62 47.52 1.79
N GLU A 344 -2.81 47.78 3.09
CA GLU A 344 -4.08 47.56 3.79
C GLU A 344 -5.15 48.50 3.20
N ASP A 345 -6.35 47.96 3.01
CA ASP A 345 -7.46 48.60 2.29
C ASP A 345 -7.09 49.03 0.85
N ILE A 346 -6.14 48.35 0.21
CA ILE A 346 -5.89 48.47 -1.24
C ILE A 346 -5.95 47.10 -1.89
N SER A 347 -5.07 46.18 -1.46
CA SER A 347 -4.97 44.82 -2.00
C SER A 347 -5.40 43.73 -1.01
N TRP A 348 -5.52 44.07 0.27
CA TRP A 348 -5.97 43.19 1.33
C TRP A 348 -6.66 44.01 2.44
N SER A 349 -7.45 43.37 3.30
CA SER A 349 -8.07 44.03 4.46
C SER A 349 -8.09 43.13 5.69
N SER A 350 -7.84 43.71 6.87
CA SER A 350 -7.88 43.00 8.16
C SER A 350 -9.26 42.44 8.49
N GLN A 351 -10.34 43.01 7.94
CA GLN A 351 -11.72 42.49 8.12
C GLN A 351 -11.97 41.12 7.44
N LEU A 352 -11.03 40.65 6.61
CA LEU A 352 -11.14 39.38 5.88
C LEU A 352 -10.38 38.20 6.53
N VAL A 353 -9.64 38.46 7.62
CA VAL A 353 -8.73 37.48 8.25
C VAL A 353 -9.41 36.20 8.71
N ASP A 354 -10.67 36.27 9.15
CA ASP A 354 -11.46 35.16 9.68
C ASP A 354 -12.46 34.58 8.67
N LYS A 355 -12.38 34.97 7.39
CA LYS A 355 -13.35 34.58 6.34
C LYS A 355 -12.94 33.37 5.51
N VAL A 356 -11.66 33.00 5.51
CA VAL A 356 -11.13 31.92 4.63
C VAL A 356 -11.84 30.58 4.82
N GLU A 357 -11.86 30.05 6.06
CA GLU A 357 -12.47 28.73 6.34
C GLU A 357 -14.02 28.76 6.29
N PRO A 358 -14.70 29.77 6.85
CA PRO A 358 -16.15 29.86 6.75
C PRO A 358 -16.67 29.94 5.31
N VAL A 359 -16.06 30.74 4.44
CA VAL A 359 -16.47 30.85 3.03
C VAL A 359 -16.27 29.54 2.29
N ALA A 360 -15.15 28.84 2.52
CA ALA A 360 -14.90 27.53 1.94
C ALA A 360 -15.93 26.48 2.39
N THR A 361 -16.26 26.49 3.69
CA THR A 361 -17.29 25.59 4.26
C THR A 361 -18.66 25.91 3.68
N HIS A 362 -18.99 27.19 3.54
CA HIS A 362 -20.24 27.64 2.95
C HIS A 362 -20.36 27.22 1.48
N LEU A 363 -19.26 27.20 0.72
CA LEU A 363 -19.29 26.75 -0.68
C LEU A 363 -19.63 25.25 -0.79
N HIS A 364 -19.05 24.41 0.08
CA HIS A 364 -19.44 23.00 0.17
C HIS A 364 -20.91 22.83 0.57
N TRP A 365 -21.39 23.65 1.52
CA TRP A 365 -22.79 23.65 1.91
C TRP A 365 -23.70 24.08 0.75
N ALA A 366 -23.34 25.14 0.04
CA ALA A 366 -24.11 25.70 -1.08
C ALA A 366 -24.33 24.67 -2.19
N VAL A 367 -23.27 23.94 -2.58
CA VAL A 367 -23.37 22.88 -3.58
C VAL A 367 -24.35 21.78 -3.13
N ARG A 368 -24.31 21.38 -1.86
CA ARG A 368 -25.23 20.35 -1.32
C ARG A 368 -26.69 20.80 -1.20
N HIS A 369 -26.94 22.12 -1.17
CA HIS A 369 -28.28 22.69 -0.96
C HIS A 369 -28.82 23.45 -2.19
N CYS A 370 -28.10 23.39 -3.31
CA CYS A 370 -28.54 24.01 -4.56
C CYS A 370 -29.56 23.17 -5.34
N ASN A 371 -29.90 21.94 -4.87
CA ASN A 371 -30.82 21.03 -5.54
C ASN A 371 -30.48 20.79 -7.02
N ASN A 372 -29.19 20.68 -7.33
CA ASN A 372 -28.65 20.54 -8.68
C ASN A 372 -28.98 21.72 -9.63
N ASP A 373 -29.36 22.89 -9.10
CA ASP A 373 -29.67 24.09 -9.89
C ASP A 373 -28.49 25.08 -9.88
N PRO A 374 -27.87 25.35 -11.05
CA PRO A 374 -26.75 26.29 -11.15
C PRO A 374 -27.10 27.73 -10.77
N GLN A 375 -28.34 28.17 -11.01
CA GLN A 375 -28.79 29.52 -10.64
C GLN A 375 -28.99 29.62 -9.13
N LYS A 376 -29.62 28.62 -8.53
CA LYS A 376 -29.76 28.53 -7.07
C LYS A 376 -28.39 28.48 -6.38
N LEU A 377 -27.42 27.77 -6.95
CA LEU A 377 -26.04 27.77 -6.44
C LEU A 377 -25.44 29.18 -6.42
N ARG A 378 -25.58 29.95 -7.52
CA ARG A 378 -25.13 31.35 -7.56
C ARG A 378 -25.84 32.22 -6.53
N GLN A 379 -27.16 32.10 -6.41
CA GLN A 379 -27.95 32.86 -5.42
C GLN A 379 -27.49 32.60 -3.99
N ILE A 380 -27.24 31.34 -3.64
CA ILE A 380 -26.70 30.98 -2.32
C ILE A 380 -25.31 31.60 -2.14
N ILE A 381 -24.44 31.54 -3.14
CA ILE A 381 -23.10 32.12 -3.08
C ILE A 381 -23.14 33.67 -2.96
N ASP A 382 -24.07 34.32 -3.66
CA ASP A 382 -24.27 35.77 -3.60
C ASP A 382 -24.71 36.25 -2.20
N SER A 383 -25.29 35.36 -1.38
CA SER A 383 -25.65 35.66 0.00
C SER A 383 -24.46 35.84 0.95
N ILE A 384 -23.26 35.36 0.57
CA ILE A 384 -22.07 35.35 1.44
C ILE A 384 -21.63 36.76 1.82
N VAL A 385 -21.52 37.67 0.85
CA VAL A 385 -21.04 39.03 1.12
C VAL A 385 -22.04 39.81 1.98
N PRO A 386 -23.35 39.84 1.65
CA PRO A 386 -24.36 40.50 2.47
C PRO A 386 -24.48 39.92 3.88
N HIS A 387 -24.31 38.60 4.05
CA HIS A 387 -24.25 37.98 5.37
C HIS A 387 -23.15 38.58 6.24
N TYR A 388 -21.95 38.81 5.67
CA TYR A 388 -20.85 39.44 6.40
C TYR A 388 -20.99 40.96 6.56
N GLU A 389 -21.84 41.62 5.77
CA GLU A 389 -22.29 43.00 6.00
C GLU A 389 -23.39 43.09 7.08
N ASN A 390 -23.67 42.00 7.79
CA ASN A 390 -24.75 41.90 8.77
C ASN A 390 -26.15 42.12 8.17
N THR A 391 -26.32 41.75 6.89
CA THR A 391 -27.60 41.80 6.17
C THR A 391 -28.07 40.38 5.89
N HIS A 392 -29.09 39.92 6.61
CA HIS A 392 -29.46 38.50 6.64
C HIS A 392 -30.66 38.12 5.75
N ASN A 393 -31.19 39.05 4.96
CA ASN A 393 -32.40 38.84 4.15
C ASN A 393 -32.27 37.72 3.09
N MET A 394 -31.03 37.42 2.66
CA MET A 394 -30.74 36.39 1.66
C MET A 394 -30.13 35.12 2.28
N CYS A 395 -30.07 35.04 3.62
CA CYS A 395 -29.61 33.82 4.29
C CYS A 395 -30.70 32.75 4.25
N HIS A 396 -30.31 31.49 4.24
CA HIS A 396 -31.22 30.36 4.30
C HIS A 396 -32.13 30.46 5.55
N ASP A 397 -33.41 30.10 5.44
CA ASP A 397 -34.39 30.30 6.52
C ASP A 397 -34.05 29.51 7.79
N ASP A 398 -33.37 28.37 7.66
CA ASP A 398 -32.86 27.61 8.80
C ASP A 398 -31.59 28.18 9.46
N SER A 399 -31.01 29.25 8.90
CA SER A 399 -29.80 29.86 9.45
C SER A 399 -30.09 30.48 10.81
N ARG A 400 -29.16 30.34 11.76
CA ARG A 400 -29.28 30.95 13.09
C ARG A 400 -29.51 32.47 13.00
N CYS A 401 -28.86 33.17 12.08
CA CYS A 401 -29.04 34.61 11.87
C CYS A 401 -30.45 35.05 11.41
N ARG A 402 -31.32 34.10 11.06
CA ARG A 402 -32.71 34.33 10.69
C ARG A 402 -33.70 33.88 11.77
N LYS A 403 -33.29 32.93 12.62
CA LYS A 403 -34.14 32.32 13.67
C LYS A 403 -33.92 32.89 15.07
N ASP A 404 -32.73 33.44 15.32
CA ASP A 404 -32.33 33.92 16.64
C ASP A 404 -32.47 35.45 16.68
N ASP A 405 -33.44 35.95 17.44
CA ASP A 405 -33.70 37.38 17.62
C ASP A 405 -32.49 38.12 18.23
N ASN A 406 -31.62 37.40 18.95
CA ASN A 406 -30.40 37.91 19.57
C ASN A 406 -29.14 37.46 18.83
N TYR A 407 -29.23 37.26 17.50
CA TYR A 407 -28.07 36.86 16.71
C TYR A 407 -26.95 37.91 16.73
N GLU A 408 -25.80 37.53 17.27
CA GLU A 408 -24.56 38.30 17.18
C GLU A 408 -23.58 37.65 16.17
N PRO A 409 -23.01 38.43 15.23
CA PRO A 409 -22.01 37.93 14.31
C PRO A 409 -20.77 37.39 15.04
N SER A 410 -20.50 36.09 14.87
CA SER A 410 -19.28 35.44 15.40
C SER A 410 -17.97 35.84 14.68
N ARG A 411 -18.06 36.70 13.66
CA ARG A 411 -16.98 37.08 12.74
C ARG A 411 -16.96 38.58 12.57
N ILE A 412 -15.81 39.12 12.17
CA ILE A 412 -15.65 40.56 11.95
C ILE A 412 -16.67 41.04 10.89
N VAL A 413 -17.51 42.01 11.24
CA VAL A 413 -18.48 42.57 10.29
C VAL A 413 -17.75 43.36 9.20
N LEU A 414 -18.17 43.20 7.96
CA LEU A 414 -17.66 43.95 6.81
C LEU A 414 -18.28 45.33 6.76
N THR A 415 -17.50 46.34 7.15
CA THR A 415 -17.88 47.76 7.06
C THR A 415 -17.09 48.51 5.99
N SER A 416 -15.90 48.00 5.63
CA SER A 416 -15.05 48.59 4.59
C SER A 416 -15.59 48.28 3.19
N LYS A 417 -15.85 49.32 2.39
CA LYS A 417 -16.23 49.18 0.96
C LYS A 417 -15.19 48.40 0.16
N ILE A 418 -13.92 48.52 0.53
CA ILE A 418 -12.81 47.86 -0.15
C ILE A 418 -12.77 46.38 0.24
N ALA A 419 -12.92 46.05 1.52
CA ALA A 419 -13.02 44.66 1.97
C ALA A 419 -14.19 43.93 1.30
N LYS A 420 -15.36 44.59 1.19
CA LYS A 420 -16.51 44.09 0.42
C LYS A 420 -16.13 43.77 -1.02
N LYS A 421 -15.54 44.75 -1.72
CA LYS A 421 -15.18 44.62 -3.14
C LYS A 421 -14.15 43.51 -3.36
N LEU A 422 -13.16 43.38 -2.48
CA LEU A 422 -12.15 42.32 -2.57
C LEU A 422 -12.77 40.93 -2.40
N LEU A 423 -13.64 40.75 -1.40
CA LEU A 423 -14.30 39.47 -1.16
C LEU A 423 -15.28 39.11 -2.29
N ASP A 424 -16.13 40.06 -2.70
CA ASP A 424 -17.08 39.88 -3.80
C ASP A 424 -16.35 39.49 -5.08
N LYS A 425 -15.25 40.19 -5.40
CA LYS A 425 -14.40 39.86 -6.54
C LYS A 425 -13.83 38.45 -6.42
N ALA A 426 -13.26 38.07 -5.27
CA ALA A 426 -12.67 36.74 -5.09
C ALA A 426 -13.70 35.62 -5.25
N ILE A 427 -14.92 35.81 -4.77
CA ILE A 427 -16.03 34.86 -4.91
C ILE A 427 -16.51 34.78 -6.35
N LYS A 428 -16.80 35.92 -6.99
CA LYS A 428 -17.30 35.96 -8.38
C LYS A 428 -16.25 35.55 -9.41
N GLU A 429 -14.97 35.70 -9.09
CA GLU A 429 -13.89 35.21 -9.92
C GLU A 429 -13.62 33.71 -9.78
N SER A 430 -14.18 33.07 -8.74
CA SER A 430 -14.05 31.64 -8.51
C SER A 430 -14.68 30.84 -9.64
N VAL A 431 -14.11 29.65 -9.89
CA VAL A 431 -14.59 28.76 -10.95
C VAL A 431 -15.99 28.23 -10.65
N VAL A 432 -16.36 28.05 -9.37
CA VAL A 432 -17.69 27.58 -8.96
C VAL A 432 -18.76 28.63 -9.25
N TYR A 433 -18.47 29.92 -9.07
CA TYR A 433 -19.41 30.98 -9.43
C TYR A 433 -19.52 31.17 -10.95
N LYS A 434 -18.39 31.11 -11.66
CA LYS A 434 -18.35 31.31 -13.12
C LYS A 434 -19.01 30.16 -13.90
N TYR A 435 -18.78 28.92 -13.49
CA TYR A 435 -19.24 27.71 -14.17
C TYR A 435 -19.99 26.79 -13.18
N PRO A 436 -21.10 27.26 -12.56
CA PRO A 436 -21.79 26.51 -11.52
C PRO A 436 -22.28 25.13 -11.98
N GLU A 437 -22.66 25.00 -13.26
CA GLU A 437 -23.08 23.76 -13.90
C GLU A 437 -22.05 22.62 -13.77
N ASP A 438 -20.76 22.95 -13.71
CA ASP A 438 -19.68 21.97 -13.56
C ASP A 438 -19.51 21.48 -12.11
N TYR A 439 -20.25 22.02 -11.12
CA TYR A 439 -20.05 21.69 -9.70
C TYR A 439 -21.30 21.29 -8.94
N ILE A 440 -22.48 21.41 -9.55
CA ILE A 440 -23.78 21.22 -8.89
C ILE A 440 -23.96 19.86 -8.19
N LEU A 441 -23.28 18.80 -8.64
CA LEU A 441 -23.35 17.46 -8.03
C LEU A 441 -22.31 17.26 -6.93
N GLY A 442 -21.39 18.21 -6.72
CA GLY A 442 -20.41 18.17 -5.63
C GLY A 442 -19.44 16.99 -5.68
N LYS A 443 -19.06 16.55 -6.88
CA LYS A 443 -18.14 15.43 -7.09
C LYS A 443 -16.72 15.77 -6.63
N ASP A 444 -15.97 14.74 -6.25
CA ASP A 444 -14.54 14.81 -5.92
C ASP A 444 -13.78 13.65 -6.58
N THR A 445 -12.47 13.82 -6.75
CA THR A 445 -11.58 12.86 -7.44
C THR A 445 -10.73 12.05 -6.45
N PHE A 446 -11.16 11.94 -5.18
CA PHE A 446 -10.37 11.34 -4.10
C PHE A 446 -9.88 9.92 -4.39
N TYR A 447 -10.72 9.07 -4.99
CA TYR A 447 -10.35 7.69 -5.30
C TYR A 447 -9.27 7.61 -6.37
N VAL A 448 -9.24 8.56 -7.31
CA VAL A 448 -8.18 8.61 -8.32
C VAL A 448 -6.86 9.04 -7.70
N GLU A 449 -6.85 10.00 -6.78
CA GLU A 449 -5.64 10.35 -6.01
C GLU A 449 -5.15 9.15 -5.17
N SER A 450 -6.07 8.39 -4.58
CA SER A 450 -5.77 7.17 -3.82
C SER A 450 -5.20 6.06 -4.72
N PHE A 451 -5.75 5.86 -5.90
CA PHE A 451 -5.21 4.94 -6.90
C PHE A 451 -3.81 5.37 -7.37
N ASN A 452 -3.59 6.67 -7.57
CA ASN A 452 -2.28 7.23 -7.93
C ASN A 452 -1.20 6.89 -6.88
N ASN A 453 -1.56 6.74 -5.60
CA ASN A 453 -0.64 6.25 -4.56
C ASN A 453 -0.30 4.76 -4.73
N VAL A 454 -1.26 3.92 -5.13
CA VAL A 454 -0.99 2.52 -5.48
C VAL A 454 -0.12 2.42 -6.72
N MET A 455 -0.39 3.22 -7.74
CA MET A 455 0.46 3.31 -8.94
C MET A 455 1.91 3.63 -8.59
N ASN A 456 2.18 4.48 -7.60
CA ASN A 456 3.55 4.79 -7.17
C ASN A 456 4.32 3.59 -6.59
N VAL A 457 3.63 2.57 -6.07
CA VAL A 457 4.27 1.33 -5.60
C VAL A 457 4.86 0.54 -6.76
N PHE A 458 4.14 0.47 -7.88
CA PHE A 458 4.55 -0.29 -9.05
C PHE A 458 5.35 0.54 -10.05
N GLN A 459 5.10 1.83 -10.12
CA GLN A 459 5.63 2.74 -11.12
C GLN A 459 5.98 4.08 -10.48
N ASP A 460 7.17 4.21 -9.91
CA ASP A 460 7.62 5.46 -9.29
C ASP A 460 7.77 6.58 -10.34
N LYS A 461 7.20 7.78 -10.07
CA LYS A 461 7.29 8.96 -10.96
C LYS A 461 8.73 9.45 -11.21
N ARG A 462 9.69 9.00 -10.41
CA ARG A 462 11.11 9.37 -10.51
C ARG A 462 11.89 8.51 -11.49
N ILE A 463 11.24 7.52 -12.11
CA ILE A 463 11.89 6.52 -12.95
C ILE A 463 11.20 6.49 -14.30
N ALA A 464 11.98 6.65 -15.36
CA ALA A 464 11.50 6.46 -16.72
C ALA A 464 11.50 4.95 -17.04
N PHE A 465 10.34 4.43 -17.39
CA PHE A 465 10.19 3.03 -17.81
C PHE A 465 10.08 2.94 -19.34
N GLY A 466 10.52 1.81 -19.90
CA GLY A 466 10.16 1.45 -21.28
C GLY A 466 8.68 1.08 -21.37
N ASP A 467 8.08 1.18 -22.55
CA ASP A 467 6.62 1.11 -22.73
C ASP A 467 6.02 -0.22 -22.22
N GLU A 468 6.67 -1.34 -22.50
CA GLU A 468 6.23 -2.66 -22.01
C GLU A 468 6.28 -2.75 -20.48
N GLN A 469 7.35 -2.25 -19.85
CA GLN A 469 7.49 -2.24 -18.39
C GLN A 469 6.48 -1.29 -17.74
N TYR A 470 6.23 -0.16 -18.39
CA TYR A 470 5.22 0.80 -17.95
C TYR A 470 3.86 0.12 -17.94
N LYS A 471 3.42 -0.43 -19.08
CA LYS A 471 2.12 -1.10 -19.21
C LYS A 471 1.97 -2.24 -18.21
N LEU A 472 2.97 -3.13 -18.13
CA LEU A 472 2.98 -4.24 -17.16
C LEU A 472 2.76 -3.77 -15.72
N ARG A 473 3.45 -2.70 -15.31
CA ARG A 473 3.38 -2.16 -13.94
C ARG A 473 2.04 -1.46 -13.68
N SER A 474 1.51 -0.72 -14.65
CA SER A 474 0.17 -0.13 -14.57
C SER A 474 -0.91 -1.20 -14.42
N ASN A 475 -0.85 -2.25 -15.24
CA ASN A 475 -1.80 -3.37 -15.18
C ASN A 475 -1.78 -4.08 -13.81
N LEU A 476 -0.59 -4.30 -13.24
CA LEU A 476 -0.45 -4.87 -11.89
C LEU A 476 -1.01 -3.96 -10.80
N ALA A 477 -0.86 -2.64 -10.94
CA ALA A 477 -1.42 -1.67 -10.01
C ALA A 477 -2.95 -1.66 -10.06
N VAL A 478 -3.54 -1.77 -11.26
CA VAL A 478 -5.00 -1.91 -11.44
C VAL A 478 -5.51 -3.19 -10.79
N CYS A 479 -4.88 -4.34 -11.07
CA CYS A 479 -5.25 -5.61 -10.44
C CYS A 479 -5.17 -5.53 -8.90
N HIS A 480 -4.12 -4.86 -8.39
CA HIS A 480 -3.96 -4.67 -6.95
C HIS A 480 -5.05 -3.78 -6.36
N TRP A 481 -5.37 -2.66 -7.03
CA TRP A 481 -6.40 -1.72 -6.59
C TRP A 481 -7.78 -2.37 -6.60
N ASN A 482 -8.20 -2.97 -7.71
CA ASN A 482 -9.53 -3.56 -7.86
C ASN A 482 -9.81 -4.69 -6.85
N GLU A 483 -8.78 -5.41 -6.42
CA GLU A 483 -8.91 -6.43 -5.38
C GLU A 483 -9.02 -5.83 -3.95
N ASN A 484 -8.46 -4.64 -3.71
CA ASN A 484 -8.24 -4.14 -2.34
C ASN A 484 -8.89 -2.78 -2.01
N VAL A 485 -9.47 -2.09 -3.00
CA VAL A 485 -10.25 -0.85 -2.76
C VAL A 485 -11.44 -1.16 -1.84
N ASP A 486 -11.77 -0.23 -0.96
CA ASP A 486 -12.86 -0.34 0.02
C ASP A 486 -12.88 -1.60 0.88
N ARG A 487 -11.70 -2.21 1.07
CA ARG A 487 -11.55 -3.31 2.01
C ARG A 487 -12.11 -2.95 3.38
N GLU A 488 -12.79 -3.92 3.98
CA GLU A 488 -13.41 -3.76 5.29
C GLU A 488 -12.39 -3.42 6.39
N HIS A 489 -12.88 -2.85 7.49
CA HIS A 489 -12.08 -2.55 8.66
C HIS A 489 -12.56 -3.36 9.86
N THR A 490 -11.61 -3.81 10.68
CA THR A 490 -11.86 -4.66 11.86
C THR A 490 -12.15 -3.83 13.10
N SER A 491 -11.64 -2.60 13.17
CA SER A 491 -11.88 -1.68 14.28
C SER A 491 -11.58 -0.23 13.90
N ILE A 492 -12.02 0.71 14.74
CA ILE A 492 -11.70 2.13 14.65
C ILE A 492 -10.98 2.52 15.93
N TYR A 493 -9.72 2.93 15.82
CA TYR A 493 -8.96 3.42 16.96
C TYR A 493 -9.08 4.94 17.07
N THR A 494 -9.65 5.43 18.16
CA THR A 494 -9.71 6.87 18.46
C THR A 494 -8.54 7.26 19.37
N SER A 495 -7.58 8.00 18.82
CA SER A 495 -6.60 8.74 19.63
C SER A 495 -7.22 10.06 20.07
N ARG A 496 -7.41 10.25 21.38
CA ARG A 496 -7.74 11.59 21.91
C ARG A 496 -6.45 12.39 21.96
N ASN A 497 -6.26 13.29 21.00
CA ASN A 497 -5.23 14.33 21.07
C ASN A 497 -5.87 15.61 21.64
N PRO A 498 -5.56 16.03 22.88
CA PRO A 498 -6.10 17.25 23.48
C PRO A 498 -5.77 18.50 22.65
N ASN A 499 -4.66 18.49 21.91
CA ASN A 499 -4.21 19.62 21.08
C ASN A 499 -4.88 19.66 19.69
N ALA A 500 -5.67 18.64 19.34
CA ALA A 500 -6.39 18.57 18.07
C ALA A 500 -7.81 17.98 18.27
N PRO A 501 -8.69 18.67 19.02
CA PRO A 501 -10.01 18.15 19.38
C PRO A 501 -10.95 17.97 18.17
N ARG A 502 -10.64 18.55 17.01
CA ARG A 502 -11.37 18.31 15.74
C ARG A 502 -10.92 17.04 15.00
N HIS A 503 -9.82 16.42 15.41
CA HIS A 503 -9.26 15.20 14.81
C HIS A 503 -9.84 13.90 15.43
N GLN A 504 -11.10 13.95 15.90
CA GLN A 504 -11.78 12.83 16.55
C GLN A 504 -12.32 11.75 15.59
N LYS A 505 -12.09 11.88 14.28
CA LYS A 505 -12.41 10.82 13.32
C LYS A 505 -11.40 9.68 13.51
N GLY A 506 -11.75 8.68 14.30
CA GLY A 506 -10.87 7.55 14.61
C GLY A 506 -10.24 6.92 13.36
N LYS A 507 -9.05 6.34 13.53
CA LYS A 507 -8.29 5.72 12.45
C LYS A 507 -8.79 4.28 12.25
N LYS A 508 -9.29 3.98 11.05
CA LYS A 508 -9.72 2.64 10.65
C LYS A 508 -8.53 1.67 10.60
N VAL A 509 -8.67 0.51 11.24
CA VAL A 509 -7.75 -0.63 11.14
C VAL A 509 -8.34 -1.59 10.12
N TYR A 510 -7.75 -1.62 8.94
CA TYR A 510 -8.29 -2.38 7.81
C TYR A 510 -7.88 -3.85 7.82
N LYS A 511 -8.73 -4.74 7.27
CA LYS A 511 -8.41 -6.16 7.04
C LYS A 511 -7.16 -6.30 6.16
N LYS A 512 -6.37 -7.35 6.37
CA LYS A 512 -5.12 -7.60 5.61
C LYS A 512 -5.41 -7.64 4.10
N LEU A 513 -4.52 -7.03 3.31
CA LEU A 513 -4.59 -7.06 1.85
C LEU A 513 -4.58 -8.50 1.33
N THR A 514 -5.35 -8.73 0.27
CA THR A 514 -5.36 -9.99 -0.46
C THR A 514 -4.58 -9.85 -1.77
N PHE A 515 -4.09 -10.99 -2.27
CA PHE A 515 -3.20 -11.05 -3.43
C PHE A 515 -3.61 -12.20 -4.37
N THR A 516 -4.91 -12.36 -4.58
CA THR A 516 -5.51 -13.36 -5.46
C THR A 516 -5.12 -13.12 -6.90
N TYR A 517 -5.06 -11.87 -7.34
CA TYR A 517 -4.57 -11.50 -8.68
C TYR A 517 -3.17 -12.08 -8.96
N ARG A 518 -2.26 -12.06 -7.97
CA ARG A 518 -0.91 -12.65 -8.11
C ARG A 518 -0.99 -14.16 -8.35
N ARG A 519 -1.85 -14.85 -7.61
CA ARG A 519 -2.06 -16.31 -7.77
C ARG A 519 -2.65 -16.64 -9.14
N ASN A 520 -3.61 -15.84 -9.61
CA ASN A 520 -4.24 -16.02 -10.92
C ASN A 520 -3.24 -15.81 -12.05
N ILE A 521 -2.45 -14.74 -12.01
CA ILE A 521 -1.40 -14.49 -13.01
C ILE A 521 -0.38 -15.63 -13.01
N TRP A 522 0.06 -16.09 -11.83
CA TRP A 522 0.98 -17.21 -11.74
C TRP A 522 0.41 -18.48 -12.36
N ARG A 523 -0.87 -18.78 -12.13
CA ARG A 523 -1.54 -19.94 -12.73
C ARG A 523 -1.54 -19.85 -14.24
N LYS A 524 -2.02 -18.74 -14.81
CA LYS A 524 -2.00 -18.50 -16.27
C LYS A 524 -0.60 -18.64 -16.87
N TYR A 525 0.40 -18.10 -16.18
CA TYR A 525 1.79 -18.20 -16.60
C TYR A 525 2.34 -19.64 -16.54
N MET A 526 1.95 -20.42 -15.53
CA MET A 526 2.31 -21.84 -15.50
C MET A 526 1.58 -22.59 -16.63
N ASP A 527 0.29 -22.33 -16.87
CA ASP A 527 -0.45 -22.95 -17.96
C ASP A 527 0.23 -22.67 -19.32
N SER A 528 0.72 -21.44 -19.55
CA SER A 528 1.48 -21.10 -20.77
C SER A 528 2.88 -21.71 -20.87
N VAL A 529 3.45 -22.19 -19.77
CA VAL A 529 4.77 -22.87 -19.76
C VAL A 529 4.62 -24.37 -20.01
N TYR A 530 3.45 -24.94 -19.73
CA TYR A 530 3.15 -26.36 -19.93
C TYR A 530 2.45 -26.67 -21.26
N ASN A 531 1.85 -25.66 -21.89
CA ASN A 531 1.34 -25.72 -23.26
C ASN A 531 2.43 -25.31 -24.24
#